data_AF-A0A235IPN9-F1
#
_entry.id   AF-A0A235IPN9-F1
#
_cell.length_a   1.000
_cell.length_b   1.000
_cell.length_c   1.000
_cell.angle_alpha   90.00
_cell.angle_beta   90.00
_cell.angle_gamma   90.00
#
_symmetry.space_group_name_H-M   'P 1'
#
loop_
_entity.id
_entity.type
_entity.pdbx_description
1 polymer ?
#
loop_
_entity_poly.entity_id
_entity_poly.type
_entity_poly.pdbx_seq_one_letter_code
_entity_poly.pdbx_strand_id
1 'polypeptide(L)'
;MSLKPEQLKQHCEIIIGSRRIKNKIVLLCEGEGGIWDTEGRPSPQSYSKMEQMPDSNFYKACVPKLWSQYRPEFFNCGDRKDVLNTYFALSKLHDENKDKSYLSLEKLFAIVDVDLQTQNITKQYSYGFSDTEAIFCNLYTKIKINEENAKQHRIWVTGLIHKEAYFFIPEIQSVFDTFSTLYSSNSLVLREIYLRMADAIINDYDLKSNLSKVSNRISHCSGLDCTAIDKLRDSWKEQFQNAQNDTEENELILALLTFKKAKYYWNQIQPPIDWTSSVETFKDQLLLEIGRFYSEQSNDIKYHIPCFFKILRQFA
;
A
#
# COMPACT_ATOMS: atom_id res chain seq x y z
N MET A 1 -2.41 -11.19 -12.66
CA MET A 1 -3.51 -12.01 -13.23
C MET A 1 -4.71 -11.80 -12.33
N SER A 2 -5.94 -11.65 -12.84
CA SER A 2 -7.15 -11.41 -12.02
C SER A 2 -7.97 -12.69 -11.82
N LEU A 3 -8.47 -12.94 -10.60
CA LEU A 3 -9.10 -14.19 -10.18
C LEU A 3 -10.25 -14.58 -11.11
N LYS A 4 -10.32 -15.86 -11.47
CA LYS A 4 -11.50 -16.41 -12.15
C LYS A 4 -12.70 -16.42 -11.18
N PRO A 5 -13.95 -16.35 -11.68
CA PRO A 5 -15.14 -16.33 -10.82
C PRO A 5 -15.22 -17.47 -9.80
N GLU A 6 -14.81 -18.68 -10.19
CA GLU A 6 -14.80 -19.85 -9.32
C GLU A 6 -13.74 -19.72 -8.21
N GLN A 7 -12.56 -19.20 -8.54
CA GLN A 7 -11.48 -18.95 -7.59
C GLN A 7 -11.89 -17.88 -6.57
N LEU A 8 -12.52 -16.79 -7.04
CA LEU A 8 -13.06 -15.73 -6.19
C LEU A 8 -14.11 -16.29 -5.22
N LYS A 9 -15.09 -17.04 -5.73
CA LYS A 9 -16.14 -17.64 -4.90
C LYS A 9 -15.55 -18.55 -3.82
N GLN A 10 -14.64 -19.44 -4.21
CA GLN A 10 -13.96 -20.34 -3.28
C GLN A 10 -13.16 -19.56 -2.24
N HIS A 11 -12.48 -18.49 -2.65
CA HIS A 11 -11.70 -17.65 -1.74
C HIS A 11 -12.60 -17.00 -0.68
N CYS A 12 -13.75 -16.43 -1.10
CA CYS A 12 -14.73 -15.85 -0.20
C CYS A 12 -15.36 -16.89 0.76
N GLU A 13 -15.70 -18.08 0.27
CA GLU A 13 -16.25 -19.17 1.09
C GLU A 13 -15.27 -19.63 2.19
N ILE A 14 -13.98 -19.67 1.88
CA ILE A 14 -12.94 -20.02 2.86
C ILE A 14 -12.80 -18.93 3.93
N ILE A 15 -12.74 -17.66 3.52
CA ILE A 15 -12.63 -16.53 4.46
C ILE A 15 -13.83 -16.50 5.39
N ILE A 16 -15.05 -16.50 4.83
CA ILE A 16 -16.29 -16.32 5.61
C ILE A 16 -16.53 -17.45 6.62
N GLY A 17 -16.11 -18.67 6.27
CA GLY A 17 -16.20 -19.86 7.12
C GLY A 17 -15.03 -20.03 8.09
N SER A 18 -14.02 -19.17 8.04
CA SER A 18 -12.84 -19.27 8.91
C SER A 18 -13.16 -18.85 10.34
N ARG A 19 -13.00 -19.76 11.31
CA ARG A 19 -13.15 -19.42 12.73
C ARG A 19 -12.15 -18.37 13.22
N ARG A 20 -11.03 -18.18 12.51
CA ARG A 20 -9.98 -17.21 12.89
C ARG A 20 -10.48 -15.78 12.81
N ILE A 21 -11.39 -15.48 11.88
CA ILE A 21 -11.92 -14.12 11.70
C ILE A 21 -13.05 -13.78 12.68
N LYS A 22 -13.48 -14.72 13.53
CA LYS A 22 -14.57 -14.49 14.48
C LYS A 22 -14.20 -13.36 15.44
N ASN A 23 -15.02 -12.30 15.45
CA ASN A 23 -14.83 -11.08 16.24
C ASN A 23 -13.54 -10.30 15.92
N LYS A 24 -12.86 -10.61 14.83
CA LYS A 24 -11.62 -9.94 14.40
C LYS A 24 -11.89 -8.94 13.27
N ILE A 25 -10.97 -7.99 13.13
CA ILE A 25 -10.87 -7.16 11.92
C ILE A 25 -10.31 -8.04 10.80
N VAL A 26 -10.97 -8.03 9.65
CA VAL A 26 -10.52 -8.70 8.44
C VAL A 26 -9.98 -7.64 7.49
N LEU A 27 -8.73 -7.76 7.08
CA LEU A 27 -8.09 -6.83 6.16
C LEU A 27 -7.66 -7.56 4.89
N LEU A 28 -8.29 -7.18 3.78
CA LEU A 28 -7.95 -7.64 2.44
C LEU A 28 -6.85 -6.76 1.85
N CYS A 29 -5.79 -7.36 1.31
CA CYS A 29 -4.70 -6.65 0.68
C CYS A 29 -4.28 -7.28 -0.65
N GLU A 30 -3.61 -6.48 -1.47
CA GLU A 30 -2.91 -7.00 -2.66
C GLU A 30 -1.83 -7.99 -2.25
N GLY A 31 -1.45 -8.85 -3.19
CA GLY A 31 -0.41 -9.85 -2.98
C GLY A 31 -0.75 -11.15 -3.68
N GLU A 32 0.26 -11.74 -4.30
CA GLU A 32 0.15 -13.09 -4.84
C GLU A 32 0.14 -14.08 -3.68
N GLY A 33 -0.69 -15.12 -3.77
CA GLY A 33 -0.69 -16.14 -2.75
C GLY A 33 -1.82 -17.14 -2.72
N GLY A 34 -1.51 -18.43 -2.90
CA GLY A 34 -2.30 -19.61 -2.54
C GLY A 34 -3.69 -19.79 -3.18
N ILE A 35 -4.24 -18.77 -3.85
CA ILE A 35 -5.46 -18.83 -4.67
C ILE A 35 -5.10 -19.23 -6.12
N TRP A 36 -3.86 -18.93 -6.51
CA TRP A 36 -3.32 -19.07 -7.86
C TRP A 36 -2.59 -20.40 -8.09
N ASP A 37 -1.92 -20.91 -7.05
CA ASP A 37 -0.95 -22.02 -7.18
C ASP A 37 -1.51 -23.42 -6.87
N THR A 38 -2.80 -23.53 -6.55
CA THR A 38 -3.38 -24.85 -6.22
C THR A 38 -4.20 -25.39 -7.38
N GLU A 39 -3.62 -26.33 -8.12
CA GLU A 39 -4.39 -27.36 -8.84
C GLU A 39 -5.09 -28.24 -7.80
N GLY A 40 -6.20 -27.75 -7.23
CA GLY A 40 -6.95 -28.44 -6.18
C GLY A 40 -7.66 -27.49 -5.22
N ARG A 41 -8.49 -28.05 -4.33
CA ARG A 41 -9.13 -27.25 -3.25
C ARG A 41 -8.05 -26.69 -2.31
N PRO A 42 -7.93 -25.37 -2.13
CA PRO A 42 -7.07 -24.79 -1.10
C PRO A 42 -7.52 -25.31 0.27
N SER A 43 -6.58 -25.79 1.07
CA SER A 43 -6.87 -26.20 2.44
C SER A 43 -6.75 -25.00 3.38
N PRO A 44 -7.37 -25.00 4.56
CA PRO A 44 -7.15 -23.95 5.56
C PRO A 44 -5.67 -23.74 5.95
N GLN A 45 -4.81 -24.73 5.69
CA GLN A 45 -3.37 -24.66 5.93
C GLN A 45 -2.62 -23.84 4.85
N SER A 46 -3.10 -23.80 3.61
CA SER A 46 -2.51 -22.94 2.58
C SER A 46 -2.76 -21.44 2.87
N TYR A 47 -3.88 -21.11 3.50
CA TYR A 47 -4.19 -19.75 3.94
C TYR A 47 -3.29 -19.24 5.07
N SER A 48 -2.90 -20.09 6.03
CA SER A 48 -1.86 -19.69 7.01
C SER A 48 -0.51 -19.37 6.36
N LYS A 49 -0.22 -19.93 5.18
CA LYS A 49 0.99 -19.60 4.41
C LYS A 49 0.81 -18.31 3.60
N MET A 50 -0.42 -17.93 3.24
CA MET A 50 -0.69 -16.63 2.59
C MET A 50 -0.44 -15.45 3.54
N GLU A 51 -0.65 -15.63 4.84
CA GLU A 51 -0.28 -14.64 5.85
C GLU A 51 1.23 -14.43 5.96
N GLN A 52 2.04 -15.31 5.36
CA GLN A 52 3.51 -15.26 5.35
C GLN A 52 4.06 -14.69 4.04
N MET A 53 3.22 -14.10 3.19
CA MET A 53 3.63 -13.55 1.90
C MET A 53 3.97 -12.06 2.01
N PRO A 54 4.79 -11.50 1.11
CA PRO A 54 5.45 -10.21 1.33
C PRO A 54 4.50 -9.06 1.69
N ASP A 55 3.34 -8.98 1.06
CA ASP A 55 2.38 -7.88 1.23
C ASP A 55 1.61 -7.97 2.56
N SER A 56 1.00 -9.11 2.85
CA SER A 56 0.36 -9.38 4.14
C SER A 56 1.38 -9.30 5.29
N ASN A 57 2.60 -9.81 5.10
CA ASN A 57 3.69 -9.70 6.06
C ASN A 57 4.05 -8.26 6.36
N PHE A 58 4.16 -7.41 5.33
CA PHE A 58 4.46 -6.01 5.52
C PHE A 58 3.40 -5.33 6.37
N TYR A 59 2.12 -5.41 5.98
CA TYR A 59 1.06 -4.77 6.76
C TYR A 59 0.90 -5.37 8.16
N LYS A 60 1.15 -6.67 8.33
CA LYS A 60 1.16 -7.35 9.64
C LYS A 60 2.30 -6.85 10.52
N ALA A 61 3.47 -6.57 9.95
CA ALA A 61 4.61 -5.97 10.65
C ALA A 61 4.33 -4.51 11.06
N CYS A 62 3.50 -3.79 10.30
CA CYS A 62 3.03 -2.44 10.62
C CYS A 62 2.02 -2.37 11.79
N VAL A 63 1.44 -3.50 12.23
CA VAL A 63 0.49 -3.50 13.35
C VAL A 63 1.21 -3.13 14.65
N PRO A 64 0.74 -2.12 15.42
CA PRO A 64 1.38 -1.71 16.66
C PRO A 64 1.58 -2.88 17.64
N LYS A 65 2.79 -3.00 18.20
CA LYS A 65 3.18 -4.13 19.08
C LYS A 65 2.23 -4.36 20.25
N LEU A 66 1.65 -3.29 20.80
CA LEU A 66 0.73 -3.33 21.94
C LEU A 66 -0.64 -3.96 21.63
N TRP A 67 -0.95 -4.25 20.36
CA TRP A 67 -2.19 -4.91 19.96
C TRP A 67 -2.11 -6.44 20.07
N SER A 68 -1.65 -6.98 21.19
CA SER A 68 -1.45 -8.42 21.34
C SER A 68 -2.76 -9.24 21.24
N GLN A 69 -3.88 -8.68 21.71
CA GLN A 69 -5.19 -9.38 21.72
C GLN A 69 -6.07 -9.05 20.50
N TYR A 70 -5.81 -7.96 19.79
CA TYR A 70 -6.70 -7.36 18.78
C TYR A 70 -6.05 -7.23 17.39
N ARG A 71 -5.15 -8.16 17.03
CA ARG A 71 -4.54 -8.15 15.70
C ARG A 71 -5.57 -8.44 14.60
N PRO A 72 -5.59 -7.64 13.51
CA PRO A 72 -6.34 -7.97 12.31
C PRO A 72 -5.86 -9.29 11.68
N GLU A 73 -6.77 -9.97 11.00
CA GLU A 73 -6.50 -11.12 10.14
C GLU A 73 -6.34 -10.61 8.70
N PHE A 74 -5.21 -10.94 8.07
CA PHE A 74 -4.84 -10.45 6.74
C PHE A 74 -5.06 -11.51 5.69
N PHE A 75 -5.63 -11.12 4.54
CA PHE A 75 -5.83 -12.01 3.40
C PHE A 75 -5.34 -11.34 2.12
N ASN A 76 -4.38 -12.00 1.45
CA ASN A 76 -3.97 -11.63 0.10
C ASN A 76 -5.08 -12.05 -0.89
N CYS A 77 -5.44 -11.15 -1.79
CA CYS A 77 -6.51 -11.41 -2.77
C CYS A 77 -6.02 -11.47 -4.23
N GLY A 78 -4.73 -11.25 -4.52
CA GLY A 78 -4.23 -11.09 -5.89
C GLY A 78 -3.98 -9.63 -6.21
N ASP A 79 -4.48 -9.16 -7.35
CA ASP A 79 -4.33 -7.76 -7.75
C ASP A 79 -5.40 -6.86 -7.09
N ARG A 80 -5.25 -5.54 -7.26
CA ARG A 80 -6.23 -4.54 -6.81
C ARG A 80 -7.68 -4.84 -7.19
N LYS A 81 -7.94 -5.33 -8.40
CA LYS A 81 -9.31 -5.65 -8.85
C LYS A 81 -9.84 -6.84 -8.05
N ASP A 82 -8.98 -7.82 -7.78
CA ASP A 82 -9.35 -8.99 -6.99
C ASP A 82 -9.63 -8.65 -5.53
N VAL A 83 -8.88 -7.74 -4.93
CA VAL A 83 -9.16 -7.23 -3.57
C VAL A 83 -10.56 -6.62 -3.51
N LEU A 84 -10.89 -5.72 -4.44
CA LEU A 84 -12.20 -5.08 -4.50
C LEU A 84 -13.32 -6.10 -4.75
N ASN A 85 -13.13 -7.01 -5.72
CA ASN A 85 -14.09 -8.07 -5.99
C ASN A 85 -14.32 -8.96 -4.77
N THR A 86 -13.26 -9.30 -4.03
CA THR A 86 -13.32 -10.11 -2.81
C THR A 86 -14.09 -9.37 -1.72
N TYR A 87 -13.79 -8.09 -1.48
CA TYR A 87 -14.49 -7.25 -0.51
C TYR A 87 -16.01 -7.28 -0.74
N PHE A 88 -16.42 -7.05 -1.98
CA PHE A 88 -17.84 -6.99 -2.30
C PHE A 88 -18.52 -8.36 -2.36
N ALA A 89 -17.82 -9.39 -2.83
CA ALA A 89 -18.32 -10.75 -2.83
C ALA A 89 -18.51 -11.28 -1.39
N LEU A 90 -17.60 -10.96 -0.47
CA LEU A 90 -17.76 -11.27 0.96
C LEU A 90 -18.95 -10.53 1.58
N SER A 91 -19.12 -9.25 1.23
CA SER A 91 -20.25 -8.45 1.71
C SER A 91 -21.58 -9.09 1.31
N LYS A 92 -21.70 -9.45 0.03
CA LYS A 92 -22.89 -10.14 -0.50
C LYS A 92 -23.11 -11.51 0.14
N LEU A 93 -22.05 -12.32 0.25
CA LEU A 93 -22.14 -13.67 0.81
C LEU A 93 -22.54 -13.67 2.30
N HIS A 94 -22.08 -12.67 3.06
CA HIS A 94 -22.52 -12.47 4.45
C HIS A 94 -24.02 -12.17 4.52
N ASP A 95 -24.52 -11.25 3.69
CA ASP A 95 -25.95 -10.91 3.68
C ASP A 95 -26.85 -12.08 3.28
N GLU A 96 -26.38 -12.94 2.38
CA GLU A 96 -27.08 -14.16 1.96
C GLU A 96 -27.11 -15.26 3.04
N ASN A 97 -26.15 -15.28 3.99
CA ASN A 97 -25.98 -16.39 4.93
C ASN A 97 -25.38 -15.98 6.29
N LYS A 98 -26.05 -15.05 6.97
CA LYS A 98 -25.59 -14.47 8.25
C LYS A 98 -25.27 -15.53 9.31
N ASP A 99 -26.11 -16.57 9.42
CA ASP A 99 -25.98 -17.60 10.46
C ASP A 99 -24.73 -18.50 10.31
N LYS A 100 -24.14 -18.54 9.11
CA LYS A 100 -22.93 -19.33 8.83
C LYS A 100 -21.67 -18.47 8.65
N SER A 101 -21.80 -17.16 8.82
CA SER A 101 -20.69 -16.22 8.66
C SER A 101 -20.00 -15.96 10.00
N TYR A 102 -18.69 -16.14 10.06
CA TYR A 102 -17.88 -15.61 11.17
C TYR A 102 -17.46 -14.15 10.97
N LEU A 103 -17.80 -13.57 9.81
CA LEU A 103 -17.45 -12.22 9.43
C LEU A 103 -18.40 -11.20 10.07
N SER A 104 -17.83 -10.14 10.63
CA SER A 104 -18.51 -8.90 10.97
C SER A 104 -18.31 -7.91 9.83
N LEU A 105 -19.37 -7.49 9.12
CA LEU A 105 -19.23 -6.56 7.98
C LEU A 105 -18.65 -5.20 8.40
N GLU A 106 -18.99 -4.72 9.59
CA GLU A 106 -18.43 -3.49 10.15
C GLU A 106 -16.92 -3.57 10.39
N LYS A 107 -16.38 -4.79 10.49
CA LYS A 107 -14.96 -5.11 10.69
C LYS A 107 -14.26 -5.61 9.42
N LEU A 108 -14.91 -5.59 8.25
CA LEU A 108 -14.31 -5.92 6.97
C LEU A 108 -13.68 -4.67 6.35
N PHE A 109 -12.39 -4.74 6.05
CA PHE A 109 -11.63 -3.68 5.42
C PHE A 109 -10.83 -4.20 4.23
N ALA A 110 -10.50 -3.30 3.31
CA ALA A 110 -9.58 -3.54 2.22
C ALA A 110 -8.57 -2.39 2.12
N ILE A 111 -7.33 -2.70 1.73
CA ILE A 111 -6.31 -1.71 1.37
C ILE A 111 -5.74 -2.07 -0.01
N VAL A 112 -5.71 -1.09 -0.91
CA VAL A 112 -5.21 -1.25 -2.27
C VAL A 112 -4.32 -0.09 -2.70
N ASP A 113 -3.49 -0.31 -3.70
CA ASP A 113 -2.67 0.72 -4.31
C ASP A 113 -3.52 1.70 -5.12
N VAL A 114 -3.28 3.00 -4.94
CA VAL A 114 -3.97 4.02 -5.75
C VAL A 114 -3.59 3.93 -7.22
N ASP A 115 -2.32 3.59 -7.52
CA ASP A 115 -1.70 3.52 -8.86
C ASP A 115 -1.93 4.79 -9.71
N LEU A 116 -1.38 4.83 -10.92
CA LEU A 116 -1.68 5.87 -11.91
C LEU A 116 -2.99 5.55 -12.60
N GLN A 117 -3.24 4.27 -12.89
CA GLN A 117 -4.46 3.81 -13.51
C GLN A 117 -5.56 3.67 -12.47
N THR A 118 -6.74 4.18 -12.78
CA THR A 118 -7.89 4.14 -11.88
C THR A 118 -8.59 2.80 -11.99
N GLN A 119 -8.98 2.22 -10.85
CA GLN A 119 -9.79 1.00 -10.81
C GLN A 119 -11.23 1.36 -10.49
N ASN A 120 -12.14 1.06 -11.43
CA ASN A 120 -13.56 1.33 -11.25
C ASN A 120 -14.16 0.40 -10.18
N ILE A 121 -15.02 0.99 -9.36
CA ILE A 121 -15.89 0.29 -8.42
C ILE A 121 -17.27 0.24 -9.09
N THR A 122 -17.73 -0.97 -9.42
CA THR A 122 -18.97 -1.11 -10.17
C THR A 122 -20.16 -0.61 -9.36
N LYS A 123 -21.10 0.09 -10.03
CA LYS A 123 -22.34 0.61 -9.43
C LYS A 123 -23.23 -0.46 -8.78
N GLN A 124 -22.94 -1.73 -9.02
CA GLN A 124 -23.60 -2.85 -8.36
C GLN A 124 -23.41 -2.82 -6.84
N TYR A 125 -22.36 -2.15 -6.36
CA TYR A 125 -22.05 -2.06 -4.94
C TYR A 125 -22.38 -0.68 -4.38
N SER A 126 -23.09 -0.64 -3.26
CA SER A 126 -23.50 0.60 -2.58
C SER A 126 -22.36 1.22 -1.76
N TYR A 127 -21.19 1.46 -2.37
CA TYR A 127 -19.98 1.93 -1.68
C TYR A 127 -19.77 3.46 -1.72
N GLY A 128 -20.67 4.22 -2.35
CA GLY A 128 -20.62 5.69 -2.39
C GLY A 128 -19.55 6.31 -3.30
N PHE A 129 -18.51 5.57 -3.68
CA PHE A 129 -17.43 6.01 -4.57
C PHE A 129 -17.43 5.23 -5.89
N SER A 130 -17.12 5.93 -7.00
CA SER A 130 -17.10 5.34 -8.35
C SER A 130 -15.83 4.54 -8.65
N ASP A 131 -14.73 4.86 -7.99
CA ASP A 131 -13.41 4.33 -8.32
C ASP A 131 -12.36 4.68 -7.23
N THR A 132 -11.15 4.16 -7.40
CA THR A 132 -10.02 4.39 -6.48
C THR A 132 -9.52 5.83 -6.42
N GLU A 133 -9.70 6.63 -7.47
CA GLU A 133 -9.31 8.06 -7.45
C GLU A 133 -10.29 8.87 -6.59
N ALA A 134 -11.58 8.57 -6.70
CA ALA A 134 -12.61 9.20 -5.86
C ALA A 134 -12.38 8.90 -4.37
N ILE A 135 -11.97 7.67 -4.04
CA ILE A 135 -11.56 7.31 -2.67
C ILE A 135 -10.32 8.12 -2.27
N PHE A 136 -9.29 8.19 -3.12
CA PHE A 136 -8.07 8.97 -2.84
C PHE A 136 -8.38 10.43 -2.51
N CYS A 137 -9.12 11.12 -3.38
CA CYS A 137 -9.47 12.52 -3.21
C CYS A 137 -10.31 12.80 -1.96
N ASN A 138 -11.02 11.79 -1.44
CA ASN A 138 -11.78 11.91 -0.21
C ASN A 138 -10.94 11.59 1.04
N LEU A 139 -10.05 10.58 0.95
CA LEU A 139 -9.18 10.17 2.05
C LEU A 139 -8.06 11.17 2.32
N TYR A 140 -7.53 11.84 1.29
CA TYR A 140 -6.31 12.64 1.42
C TYR A 140 -6.57 14.11 1.09
N THR A 141 -6.00 15.01 1.90
CA THR A 141 -5.96 16.46 1.67
C THR A 141 -4.51 16.91 1.73
N LYS A 142 -3.99 17.39 0.60
CA LYS A 142 -2.55 17.71 0.43
C LYS A 142 -1.69 16.55 0.92
N ILE A 143 -1.89 15.37 0.33
CA ILE A 143 -1.28 14.06 0.66
C ILE A 143 -1.48 13.56 2.09
N LYS A 144 -1.91 14.37 3.07
CA LYS A 144 -2.18 13.95 4.45
C LYS A 144 -3.56 13.33 4.59
N ILE A 145 -3.74 12.41 5.53
CA ILE A 145 -5.05 11.81 5.78
C ILE A 145 -6.04 12.86 6.32
N ASN A 146 -7.25 12.87 5.76
CA ASN A 146 -8.41 13.53 6.33
C ASN A 146 -9.08 12.57 7.34
N GLU A 147 -8.77 12.74 8.63
CA GLU A 147 -9.23 11.82 9.69
C GLU A 147 -10.76 11.71 9.79
N GLU A 148 -11.51 12.78 9.51
CA GLU A 148 -12.97 12.73 9.58
C GLU A 148 -13.57 11.87 8.48
N ASN A 149 -13.09 12.03 7.25
CA ASN A 149 -13.51 11.20 6.14
C ASN A 149 -13.04 9.76 6.33
N ALA A 150 -11.81 9.56 6.78
CA ALA A 150 -11.17 8.26 6.90
C ALA A 150 -11.92 7.26 7.81
N LYS A 151 -12.64 7.74 8.85
CA LYS A 151 -13.49 6.90 9.72
C LYS A 151 -14.65 6.22 8.97
N GLN A 152 -15.07 6.80 7.84
CA GLN A 152 -16.20 6.33 7.05
C GLN A 152 -15.81 5.29 5.99
N HIS A 153 -14.51 5.15 5.70
CA HIS A 153 -14.01 4.22 4.69
C HIS A 153 -13.84 2.80 5.22
N ARG A 154 -14.12 1.82 4.37
CA ARG A 154 -13.78 0.40 4.59
C ARG A 154 -12.76 -0.10 3.57
N ILE A 155 -12.81 0.44 2.37
CA ILE A 155 -11.79 0.32 1.32
C ILE A 155 -10.91 1.56 1.39
N TRP A 156 -9.64 1.34 1.67
CA TRP A 156 -8.59 2.33 1.69
C TRP A 156 -7.74 2.22 0.44
N VAL A 157 -7.36 3.36 -0.12
CA VAL A 157 -6.31 3.44 -1.14
C VAL A 157 -5.05 4.03 -0.53
N THR A 158 -3.88 3.63 -1.00
CA THR A 158 -2.61 4.22 -0.55
C THR A 158 -2.55 5.72 -0.89
N GLY A 159 -1.97 6.52 0.01
CA GLY A 159 -1.70 7.94 -0.25
C GLY A 159 -0.48 8.20 -1.13
N LEU A 160 0.44 7.22 -1.20
CA LEU A 160 1.54 7.18 -2.17
C LEU A 160 1.21 6.19 -3.29
N ILE A 161 1.91 6.26 -4.42
CA ILE A 161 1.50 5.59 -5.66
C ILE A 161 1.22 4.09 -5.52
N HIS A 162 2.02 3.40 -4.69
CA HIS A 162 1.83 2.01 -4.28
C HIS A 162 2.56 1.75 -2.95
N LYS A 163 2.34 0.57 -2.36
CA LYS A 163 2.99 0.06 -1.15
C LYS A 163 4.50 0.35 -1.09
N GLU A 164 5.28 -0.03 -2.09
CA GLU A 164 6.74 0.13 -2.04
C GLU A 164 7.18 1.60 -2.01
N ALA A 165 6.34 2.57 -2.38
CA ALA A 165 6.67 3.98 -2.23
C ALA A 165 6.84 4.38 -0.76
N TYR A 166 6.15 3.71 0.17
CA TYR A 166 6.35 3.88 1.60
C TYR A 166 7.76 3.44 2.06
N PHE A 167 8.42 2.55 1.32
CA PHE A 167 9.77 2.08 1.67
C PHE A 167 10.84 3.13 1.39
N PHE A 168 10.46 4.23 0.74
CA PHE A 168 11.35 5.32 0.36
C PHE A 168 10.94 6.66 0.96
N ILE A 169 10.12 6.71 2.03
CA ILE A 169 9.94 8.00 2.73
C ILE A 169 11.24 8.40 3.44
N PRO A 170 11.51 9.70 3.64
CA PRO A 170 12.80 10.20 4.15
C PRO A 170 13.24 9.54 5.45
N GLU A 171 12.30 9.34 6.38
CA GLU A 171 12.58 8.79 7.70
C GLU A 171 13.07 7.33 7.67
N ILE A 172 12.84 6.60 6.58
CA ILE A 172 13.31 5.21 6.39
C ILE A 172 14.81 5.13 6.14
N GLN A 173 15.51 6.24 5.83
CA GLN A 173 16.97 6.24 5.67
C GLN A 173 17.68 5.55 6.84
N SER A 174 17.23 5.83 8.07
CA SER A 174 17.77 5.22 9.29
C SER A 174 17.69 3.69 9.32
N VAL A 175 16.66 3.10 8.72
CA VAL A 175 16.52 1.65 8.59
C VAL A 175 17.55 1.12 7.60
N PHE A 176 17.70 1.78 6.44
CA PHE A 176 18.71 1.37 5.46
C PHE A 176 20.14 1.46 6.01
N ASP A 177 20.44 2.52 6.77
CA ASP A 177 21.73 2.74 7.41
C ASP A 177 22.06 1.63 8.42
N THR A 178 21.08 1.25 9.24
CA THR A 178 21.21 0.18 10.24
C THR A 178 21.58 -1.15 9.59
N PHE A 179 21.06 -1.41 8.38
CA PHE A 179 21.31 -2.65 7.62
C PHE A 179 22.51 -2.56 6.68
N SER A 180 23.23 -1.42 6.65
CA SER A 180 24.32 -1.17 5.69
C SER A 180 23.90 -1.46 4.25
N THR A 181 22.66 -1.08 3.92
CA THR A 181 22.00 -1.43 2.66
C THR A 181 22.72 -0.80 1.47
N LEU A 182 22.85 -1.54 0.37
CA LEU A 182 23.52 -1.06 -0.84
C LEU A 182 22.53 -0.74 -1.97
N TYR A 183 22.87 0.27 -2.76
CA TYR A 183 22.21 0.62 -4.02
C TYR A 183 23.25 0.96 -5.08
N SER A 184 23.22 0.26 -6.23
CA SER A 184 24.27 0.38 -7.27
C SER A 184 25.70 0.17 -6.74
N SER A 185 25.89 -0.77 -5.81
CA SER A 185 27.17 -1.10 -5.14
C SER A 185 27.72 -0.05 -4.16
N ASN A 186 26.99 1.03 -3.89
CA ASN A 186 27.34 2.02 -2.86
C ASN A 186 26.35 1.96 -1.71
N SER A 187 26.70 2.54 -0.56
CA SER A 187 25.75 2.74 0.54
C SER A 187 24.52 3.49 0.04
N LEU A 188 23.34 2.99 0.41
CA LEU A 188 22.08 3.54 -0.05
C LEU A 188 21.85 4.93 0.57
N VAL A 189 21.71 5.94 -0.30
CA VAL A 189 21.29 7.30 0.08
C VAL A 189 19.97 7.62 -0.63
N LEU A 190 18.89 7.77 0.13
CA LEU A 190 17.55 8.02 -0.39
C LEU A 190 17.49 9.25 -1.28
N ARG A 191 18.21 10.31 -0.89
CA ARG A 191 18.31 11.55 -1.68
C ARG A 191 18.78 11.31 -3.12
N GLU A 192 19.74 10.40 -3.32
CA GLU A 192 20.21 10.05 -4.67
C GLU A 192 19.17 9.26 -5.45
N ILE A 193 18.42 8.39 -4.76
CA ILE A 193 17.33 7.62 -5.36
C ILE A 193 16.22 8.56 -5.84
N TYR A 194 15.86 9.60 -5.07
CA TYR A 194 14.86 10.59 -5.49
C TYR A 194 15.29 11.34 -6.75
N LEU A 195 16.55 11.76 -6.84
CA LEU A 195 17.08 12.40 -8.05
C LEU A 195 17.00 11.47 -9.26
N ARG A 196 17.32 10.18 -9.10
CA ARG A 196 17.17 9.18 -10.18
C ARG A 196 15.71 8.94 -10.55
N MET A 197 14.81 8.89 -9.56
CA MET A 197 13.36 8.80 -9.77
C MET A 197 12.86 9.99 -10.59
N ALA A 198 13.31 11.20 -10.26
CA ALA A 198 12.99 12.41 -10.99
C ALA A 198 13.52 12.37 -12.42
N ASP A 199 14.79 12.01 -12.63
CA ASP A 199 15.37 11.88 -13.97
C ASP A 199 14.60 10.88 -14.85
N ALA A 200 14.08 9.81 -14.26
CA ALA A 200 13.28 8.80 -14.95
C ALA A 200 11.83 9.21 -15.24
N ILE A 201 11.38 10.42 -14.87
CA ILE A 201 10.02 10.92 -15.15
C ILE A 201 9.76 10.98 -16.65
N ILE A 202 10.71 11.49 -17.44
CA ILE A 202 10.53 11.70 -18.89
C ILE A 202 10.31 10.42 -19.70
N ASN A 203 10.80 9.29 -19.18
CA ASN A 203 10.73 7.99 -19.86
C ASN A 203 9.52 7.17 -19.41
N ASP A 204 8.67 7.72 -18.54
CA ASP A 204 7.53 7.03 -17.95
C ASP A 204 6.26 7.26 -18.76
N TYR A 205 5.96 6.31 -19.66
CA TYR A 205 4.79 6.37 -20.54
C TYR A 205 3.46 6.33 -19.78
N ASP A 206 3.39 5.59 -18.67
CA ASP A 206 2.18 5.48 -17.85
C ASP A 206 1.92 6.82 -17.15
N LEU A 207 2.97 7.44 -16.60
CA LEU A 207 2.90 8.78 -16.03
C LEU A 207 2.51 9.83 -17.07
N LYS A 208 3.13 9.81 -18.25
CA LYS A 208 2.80 10.73 -19.35
C LYS A 208 1.32 10.65 -19.75
N SER A 209 0.76 9.44 -19.77
CA SER A 209 -0.65 9.21 -20.12
C SER A 209 -1.63 9.61 -19.01
N ASN A 210 -1.15 9.78 -17.78
CA ASN A 210 -1.95 10.11 -16.59
C ASN A 210 -1.56 11.46 -15.95
N LEU A 211 -0.87 12.35 -16.69
CA LEU A 211 -0.31 13.59 -16.14
C LEU A 211 -1.34 14.52 -15.50
N SER A 212 -2.54 14.64 -16.08
CA SER A 212 -3.62 15.48 -15.52
C SER A 212 -4.07 15.01 -14.14
N LYS A 213 -4.17 13.70 -13.94
CA LYS A 213 -4.51 13.09 -12.65
C LYS A 213 -3.41 13.35 -11.63
N VAL A 214 -2.16 13.14 -12.03
CA VAL A 214 -1.01 13.44 -11.19
C VAL A 214 -1.00 14.90 -10.78
N SER A 215 -1.19 15.83 -11.73
CA SER A 215 -1.29 17.26 -11.48
C SER A 215 -2.32 17.59 -10.40
N ASN A 216 -3.47 16.91 -10.37
CA ASN A 216 -4.48 17.12 -9.34
C ASN A 216 -3.99 16.66 -7.96
N ARG A 217 -3.37 15.48 -7.87
CA ARG A 217 -2.85 14.91 -6.60
C ARG A 217 -1.78 15.82 -5.98
N ILE A 218 -0.87 16.35 -6.79
CA ILE A 218 0.26 17.19 -6.34
C ILE A 218 0.01 18.70 -6.46
N SER A 219 -1.23 19.12 -6.76
CA SER A 219 -1.60 20.54 -6.96
C SER A 219 -1.29 21.46 -5.77
N HIS A 220 -1.07 20.89 -4.59
CA HIS A 220 -0.68 21.61 -3.38
C HIS A 220 0.79 22.06 -3.37
N CYS A 221 1.64 21.47 -4.22
CA CYS A 221 3.05 21.86 -4.38
C CYS A 221 3.16 23.00 -5.42
N SER A 222 3.17 24.25 -4.96
CA SER A 222 3.04 25.46 -5.80
C SER A 222 4.19 25.78 -6.76
N GLY A 223 5.22 24.94 -6.84
CA GLY A 223 6.37 25.11 -7.73
C GLY A 223 6.49 24.07 -8.85
N LEU A 224 5.56 23.12 -8.95
CA LEU A 224 5.62 22.01 -9.92
C LEU A 224 4.83 22.33 -11.19
N ASP A 225 5.51 22.31 -12.33
CA ASP A 225 4.91 22.54 -13.65
C ASP A 225 4.43 21.21 -14.25
N CYS A 226 3.12 20.97 -14.17
CA CYS A 226 2.50 19.75 -14.70
C CYS A 226 1.98 19.90 -16.15
N THR A 227 2.38 20.95 -16.89
CA THR A 227 1.90 21.17 -18.27
C THR A 227 2.48 20.16 -19.27
N ALA A 228 3.67 19.64 -18.99
CA ALA A 228 4.33 18.58 -19.75
C ALA A 228 5.26 17.74 -18.86
N ILE A 229 5.58 16.53 -19.31
CA ILE A 229 6.34 15.56 -18.51
C ILE A 229 7.79 16.00 -18.24
N ASP A 230 8.42 16.66 -19.20
CA ASP A 230 9.74 17.27 -19.09
C ASP A 230 9.71 18.48 -18.14
N LYS A 231 8.65 19.29 -18.19
CA LYS A 231 8.44 20.41 -17.27
C LYS A 231 8.24 19.95 -15.83
N LEU A 232 7.51 18.85 -15.63
CA LEU A 232 7.34 18.28 -14.29
C LEU A 232 8.67 17.79 -13.72
N ARG A 233 9.49 17.09 -14.53
CA ARG A 233 10.84 16.70 -14.12
C ARG A 233 11.68 17.92 -13.74
N ASP A 234 11.77 18.90 -14.64
CA ASP A 234 12.68 20.03 -14.49
C ASP A 234 12.31 20.90 -13.30
N SER A 235 11.02 21.24 -13.17
CA SER A 235 10.51 22.00 -12.03
C SER A 235 10.66 21.22 -10.72
N TRP A 236 10.40 19.91 -10.69
CA TRP A 236 10.61 19.12 -9.48
C TRP A 236 12.08 19.15 -9.03
N LYS A 237 13.02 18.94 -9.96
CA LYS A 237 14.46 18.97 -9.65
C LYS A 237 14.92 20.34 -9.19
N GLU A 238 14.47 21.40 -9.84
CA GLU A 238 14.78 22.78 -9.47
C GLU A 238 14.27 23.08 -8.05
N GLN A 239 13.00 22.77 -7.75
CA GLN A 239 12.44 22.97 -6.42
C GLN A 239 13.15 22.14 -5.37
N PHE A 240 13.50 20.88 -5.68
CA PHE A 240 14.17 19.98 -4.74
C PHE A 240 15.60 20.43 -4.42
N GLN A 241 16.33 20.95 -5.41
CA GLN A 241 17.69 21.47 -5.20
C GLN A 241 17.71 22.81 -4.46
N ASN A 242 16.64 23.59 -4.58
CA ASN A 242 16.51 24.91 -3.97
C ASN A 242 15.66 24.93 -2.69
N ALA A 243 15.23 23.77 -2.19
CA ALA A 243 14.47 23.66 -0.96
C ALA A 243 15.26 24.28 0.21
N GLN A 244 14.60 25.14 0.99
CA GLN A 244 15.27 25.91 2.05
C GLN A 244 15.32 25.17 3.39
N ASN A 245 14.47 24.14 3.54
CA ASN A 245 14.34 23.38 4.77
C ASN A 245 13.79 21.96 4.49
N ASP A 246 13.93 21.09 5.48
CA ASP A 246 13.49 19.69 5.42
C ASP A 246 11.97 19.56 5.17
N THR A 247 11.15 20.54 5.54
CA THR A 247 9.70 20.46 5.32
C THR A 247 9.38 20.59 3.84
N GLU A 248 9.95 21.58 3.17
CA GLU A 248 9.83 21.77 1.71
C GLU A 248 10.41 20.58 0.95
N GLU A 249 11.58 20.09 1.36
CA GLU A 249 12.22 18.92 0.76
C GLU A 249 11.31 17.68 0.88
N ASN A 250 10.76 17.42 2.07
CA ASN A 250 9.90 16.28 2.33
C ASN A 250 8.56 16.37 1.55
N GLU A 251 7.98 17.56 1.42
CA GLU A 251 6.76 17.74 0.60
C GLU A 251 7.02 17.37 -0.86
N LEU A 252 8.18 17.77 -1.42
CA LEU A 252 8.57 17.41 -2.78
C LEU A 252 8.82 15.91 -2.93
N ILE A 253 9.47 15.27 -1.95
CA ILE A 253 9.70 13.81 -1.94
C ILE A 253 8.38 13.06 -1.93
N LEU A 254 7.45 13.43 -1.05
CA LEU A 254 6.15 12.78 -0.97
C LEU A 254 5.31 13.02 -2.23
N ALA A 255 5.41 14.21 -2.84
CA ALA A 255 4.81 14.47 -4.15
C ALA A 255 5.37 13.52 -5.22
N LEU A 256 6.69 13.35 -5.31
CA LEU A 256 7.34 12.40 -6.23
C LEU A 256 6.84 10.97 -6.01
N LEU A 257 6.80 10.52 -4.75
CA LEU A 257 6.33 9.18 -4.36
C LEU A 257 4.82 8.98 -4.57
N THR A 258 4.06 10.05 -4.81
CA THR A 258 2.62 9.98 -5.12
C THR A 258 2.37 9.62 -6.59
N PHE A 259 3.36 9.80 -7.48
CA PHE A 259 3.18 9.51 -8.91
C PHE A 259 4.27 8.65 -9.55
N LYS A 260 5.48 8.57 -8.97
CA LYS A 260 6.58 7.78 -9.53
C LYS A 260 6.68 6.42 -8.87
N LYS A 261 6.53 5.36 -9.66
CA LYS A 261 6.60 3.97 -9.17
C LYS A 261 7.99 3.65 -8.60
N ALA A 262 8.03 3.19 -7.35
CA ALA A 262 9.24 2.87 -6.60
C ALA A 262 9.70 1.41 -6.76
N LYS A 263 8.87 0.51 -7.32
CA LYS A 263 9.17 -0.94 -7.41
C LYS A 263 10.49 -1.25 -8.13
N TYR A 264 10.80 -0.51 -9.20
CA TYR A 264 12.07 -0.65 -9.92
C TYR A 264 13.29 -0.33 -9.04
N TYR A 265 13.18 0.66 -8.16
CA TYR A 265 14.25 1.08 -7.25
C TYR A 265 14.40 0.10 -6.08
N TRP A 266 13.27 -0.37 -5.53
CA TRP A 266 13.26 -1.45 -4.52
C TRP A 266 13.97 -2.71 -5.02
N ASN A 267 13.74 -3.09 -6.27
CA ASN A 267 14.35 -4.28 -6.85
C ASN A 267 15.89 -4.19 -6.98
N GLN A 268 16.44 -2.98 -7.02
CA GLN A 268 17.89 -2.76 -7.11
C GLN A 268 18.60 -2.71 -5.76
N ILE A 269 17.87 -2.74 -4.65
CA ILE A 269 18.47 -2.83 -3.32
C ILE A 269 19.23 -4.15 -3.17
N GLN A 270 20.43 -4.05 -2.63
CA GLN A 270 21.32 -5.19 -2.38
C GLN A 270 21.74 -5.23 -0.90
N PRO A 271 22.00 -6.44 -0.36
CA PRO A 271 22.60 -6.58 0.96
C PRO A 271 24.04 -6.04 1.00
N PRO A 272 24.61 -5.85 2.20
CA PRO A 272 26.04 -5.61 2.35
C PRO A 272 26.87 -6.83 1.87
N ILE A 273 28.15 -6.59 1.56
CA ILE A 273 29.04 -7.58 0.93
C ILE A 273 29.26 -8.83 1.81
N ASP A 274 29.18 -8.68 3.13
CA ASP A 274 29.36 -9.75 4.12
C ASP A 274 28.08 -10.55 4.41
N TRP A 275 26.96 -10.21 3.77
CA TRP A 275 25.71 -10.94 3.90
C TRP A 275 25.80 -12.34 3.28
N THR A 276 25.53 -13.38 4.07
CA THR A 276 25.74 -14.77 3.65
C THR A 276 24.50 -15.44 3.06
N SER A 277 23.31 -14.84 3.20
CA SER A 277 22.05 -15.40 2.72
C SER A 277 21.66 -14.80 1.36
N SER A 278 20.50 -15.20 0.82
CA SER A 278 20.04 -14.65 -0.46
C SER A 278 19.62 -13.17 -0.36
N VAL A 279 19.59 -12.49 -1.50
CA VAL A 279 19.10 -11.10 -1.62
C VAL A 279 17.62 -10.99 -1.25
N GLU A 280 16.82 -12.01 -1.58
CA GLU A 280 15.41 -12.09 -1.23
C GLU A 280 15.25 -12.16 0.29
N THR A 281 16.03 -13.01 0.95
CA THR A 281 16.03 -13.14 2.42
C THR A 281 16.37 -11.81 3.09
N PHE A 282 17.35 -11.08 2.54
CA PHE A 282 17.70 -9.74 3.02
C PHE A 282 16.54 -8.76 2.85
N LYS A 283 15.92 -8.71 1.66
CA LYS A 283 14.80 -7.81 1.37
C LYS A 283 13.58 -8.13 2.23
N ASP A 284 13.31 -9.40 2.52
CA ASP A 284 12.23 -9.81 3.41
C ASP A 284 12.47 -9.30 4.85
N GLN A 285 13.71 -9.40 5.36
CA GLN A 285 14.05 -8.85 6.67
C GLN A 285 13.96 -7.33 6.70
N LEU A 286 14.48 -6.67 5.67
CA LEU A 286 14.41 -5.23 5.55
C LEU A 286 12.96 -4.74 5.48
N LEU A 287 12.10 -5.44 4.75
CA LEU A 287 10.67 -5.17 4.68
C LEU A 287 9.99 -5.28 6.05
N LEU A 288 10.35 -6.27 6.86
CA LEU A 288 9.83 -6.42 8.23
C LEU A 288 10.27 -5.28 9.14
N GLU A 289 11.51 -4.79 9.01
CA GLU A 289 12.00 -3.67 9.81
C GLU A 289 11.42 -2.32 9.35
N ILE A 290 11.19 -2.13 8.06
CA ILE A 290 10.40 -0.99 7.56
C ILE A 290 8.96 -1.08 8.12
N GLY A 291 8.37 -2.27 8.16
CA GLY A 291 7.07 -2.48 8.81
C GLY A 291 7.11 -2.13 10.29
N ARG A 292 8.15 -2.57 11.01
CA ARG A 292 8.36 -2.23 12.43
C ARG A 292 8.48 -0.72 12.62
N PHE A 293 9.23 -0.02 11.77
CA PHE A 293 9.33 1.43 11.80
C PHE A 293 7.94 2.07 11.83
N TYR A 294 7.03 1.65 10.93
CA TYR A 294 5.66 2.15 10.93
C TYR A 294 4.87 1.75 12.19
N SER A 295 5.06 0.54 12.70
CA SER A 295 4.37 0.10 13.93
C SER A 295 4.71 0.93 15.18
N GLU A 296 5.83 1.65 15.14
CA GLU A 296 6.39 2.45 16.24
C GLU A 296 6.19 3.96 16.03
N GLN A 297 5.77 4.41 14.84
CA GLN A 297 5.51 5.81 14.58
C GLN A 297 4.28 6.34 15.34
N SER A 298 4.25 7.67 15.53
CA SER A 298 3.09 8.37 16.04
C SER A 298 1.90 8.25 15.08
N ASN A 299 0.69 8.48 15.59
CA ASN A 299 -0.53 8.47 14.80
C ASN A 299 -0.76 9.80 14.06
N ASP A 300 0.31 10.50 13.67
CA ASP A 300 0.26 11.74 12.90
C ASP A 300 -0.32 11.47 11.50
N ILE A 301 -1.13 12.39 10.99
CA ILE A 301 -1.78 12.31 9.68
C ILE A 301 -0.79 12.25 8.50
N LYS A 302 0.48 12.62 8.71
CA LYS A 302 1.55 12.44 7.71
C LYS A 302 1.98 10.97 7.54
N TYR A 303 1.78 10.13 8.56
CA TYR A 303 2.13 8.72 8.49
C TYR A 303 0.89 7.90 8.18
N HIS A 304 0.69 7.59 6.89
CA HIS A 304 -0.58 7.01 6.43
C HIS A 304 -0.90 5.66 7.06
N ILE A 305 0.08 4.76 7.12
CA ILE A 305 -0.09 3.40 7.64
C ILE A 305 -0.39 3.40 9.15
N PRO A 306 0.35 4.11 10.02
CA PRO A 306 0.00 4.24 11.43
C PRO A 306 -1.40 4.82 11.66
N CYS A 307 -1.76 5.87 10.93
CA CYS A 307 -3.08 6.48 11.04
C CYS A 307 -4.20 5.52 10.59
N PHE A 308 -3.99 4.75 9.53
CA PHE A 308 -4.90 3.68 9.11
C PHE A 308 -5.14 2.67 10.25
N PHE A 309 -4.08 2.16 10.88
CA PHE A 309 -4.23 1.25 12.03
C PHE A 309 -4.90 1.93 13.23
N LYS A 310 -4.61 3.20 13.53
CA LYS A 310 -5.33 3.96 14.57
C LYS A 310 -6.84 3.94 14.34
N ILE A 311 -7.29 4.11 13.10
CA ILE A 311 -8.70 4.09 12.73
C ILE A 311 -9.29 2.69 12.85
N LEU A 312 -8.59 1.66 12.35
CA LEU A 312 -9.02 0.26 12.50
C LEU A 312 -9.25 -0.11 13.97
N ARG A 313 -8.46 0.44 14.90
CA ARG A 313 -8.58 0.16 16.34
C ARG A 313 -9.97 0.46 16.90
N GLN A 314 -10.68 1.41 16.30
CA GLN A 314 -12.02 1.81 16.74
C GLN A 314 -13.06 0.69 16.52
N PHE A 315 -12.70 -0.31 15.71
CA PHE A 315 -13.53 -1.48 15.37
C PHE A 315 -13.03 -2.78 16.03
N ALA A 316 -11.96 -2.71 16.83
CA ALA A 316 -11.36 -3.84 17.52
C ALA A 316 -12.30 -4.43 18.58
#